data_AF-A0A954TZN9-F1
#
_entry.id   AF-A0A954TZN9-F1
#
_cell.length_a   1.000
_cell.length_b   1.000
_cell.length_c   1.000
_cell.angle_alpha   90.00
_cell.angle_beta   90.00
_cell.angle_gamma   90.00
#
_symmetry.space_group_name_H-M   'P 1'
#
loop_
_entity.id
_entity.type
_entity.pdbx_description
1 polymer ?
#
loop_
_entity_poly.entity_id
_entity_poly.type
_entity_poly.pdbx_seq_one_letter_code
_entity_poly.pdbx_strand_id
1 'polypeptide(L)'
;MNNRETALEHFRRLKAHLSLREVNGRRVLGIQLRNRDASDADLRHLYVLRDELDVIGLEGTRITDEGLNHLRGLPMLDNVDLTNTSISDAGLEILAKIESLEYIHLASTAVTAEGVARLENALPKCEVVWDGT
;
A
#
# COMPACT_ATOMS: atom_id res chain seq x y z
N MET A 1 18.89 -14.12 -12.47
CA MET A 1 17.80 -13.72 -11.55
C MET A 1 16.48 -13.87 -12.27
N ASN A 2 15.47 -14.44 -11.63
CA ASN A 2 14.10 -14.43 -12.16
C ASN A 2 13.45 -13.06 -11.90
N ASN A 3 12.30 -12.78 -12.52
CA ASN A 3 11.62 -11.47 -12.40
C ASN A 3 11.32 -11.11 -10.94
N ARG A 4 10.93 -12.11 -10.13
CA ARG A 4 10.68 -11.94 -8.69
C ARG A 4 11.91 -11.43 -7.95
N GLU A 5 13.05 -12.08 -8.12
CA GLU A 5 14.29 -11.67 -7.45
C GLU A 5 14.75 -10.28 -7.90
N THR A 6 14.53 -9.91 -9.17
CA THR A 6 14.80 -8.55 -9.65
C THR A 6 13.93 -7.50 -8.95
N ALA A 7 12.64 -7.80 -8.70
CA ALA A 7 11.77 -6.91 -7.95
C ALA A 7 12.22 -6.78 -6.48
N LEU A 8 12.59 -7.89 -5.84
CA LEU A 8 13.09 -7.86 -4.46
C LEU A 8 14.41 -7.07 -4.35
N GLU A 9 15.33 -7.25 -5.29
CA GLU A 9 16.57 -6.47 -5.35
C GLU A 9 16.32 -4.97 -5.56
N HIS A 10 15.31 -4.61 -6.35
CA HIS A 10 14.89 -3.21 -6.48
C HIS A 10 14.47 -2.64 -5.12
N PHE A 11 13.60 -3.32 -4.37
CA PHE A 11 13.18 -2.86 -3.04
C PHE A 11 14.34 -2.87 -2.01
N ARG A 12 15.26 -3.83 -2.09
CA ARG A 12 16.48 -3.84 -1.24
C ARG A 12 17.37 -2.63 -1.52
N ARG A 13 17.49 -2.17 -2.77
CA ARG A 13 18.24 -0.94 -3.12
C ARG A 13 17.59 0.31 -2.55
N LEU A 14 16.27 0.35 -2.46
CA LEU A 14 15.51 1.36 -1.73
C LEU A 14 15.64 1.24 -0.20
N LYS A 15 16.43 0.26 0.29
CA LYS A 15 16.59 -0.06 1.71
C LYS A 15 15.27 -0.44 2.38
N ALA A 16 14.38 -1.07 1.62
CA ALA A 16 13.14 -1.63 2.16
C ALA A 16 13.43 -2.76 3.14
N HIS A 17 12.65 -2.85 4.21
CA HIS A 17 12.61 -4.07 5.01
C HIS A 17 11.61 -5.04 4.39
N LEU A 18 12.05 -6.27 4.13
CA LEU A 18 11.24 -7.34 3.55
C LEU A 18 10.99 -8.38 4.63
N SER A 19 9.74 -8.74 4.86
CA SER A 19 9.34 -9.74 5.83
C SER A 19 8.54 -10.85 5.17
N LEU A 20 8.69 -12.08 5.66
CA LEU A 20 7.97 -13.25 5.16
C LEU A 20 7.21 -13.85 6.33
N ARG A 21 5.92 -14.09 6.13
CA ARG A 21 5.07 -14.72 7.13
C ARG A 21 4.17 -15.77 6.47
N GLU A 22 3.51 -16.57 7.28
CA GLU A 22 2.52 -17.56 6.84
C GLU A 22 1.13 -17.13 7.30
N VAL A 23 0.18 -17.06 6.37
CA VAL A 23 -1.21 -16.70 6.60
C VAL A 23 -2.07 -17.78 5.95
N ASN A 24 -2.86 -18.50 6.77
CA ASN A 24 -3.73 -19.59 6.31
C ASN A 24 -3.02 -20.64 5.43
N GLY A 25 -1.78 -21.02 5.79
CA GLY A 25 -0.97 -21.99 5.03
C GLY A 25 -0.35 -21.45 3.75
N ARG A 26 -0.46 -20.14 3.49
CA ARG A 26 0.17 -19.46 2.35
C ARG A 26 1.29 -18.56 2.83
N ARG A 27 2.43 -18.62 2.16
CA ARG A 27 3.53 -17.68 2.38
C ARG A 27 3.20 -16.34 1.73
N VAL A 28 3.41 -15.28 2.49
CA VAL A 28 3.12 -13.90 2.09
C VAL A 28 4.32 -13.00 2.44
N LEU A 29 4.38 -11.84 1.78
CA LEU A 29 5.49 -10.91 1.75
C LEU A 29 5.01 -9.52 2.17
N GLY A 30 5.61 -8.98 3.24
CA GLY A 30 5.45 -7.58 3.62
C GLY A 30 6.63 -6.75 3.14
N ILE A 31 6.36 -5.58 2.55
CA ILE A 31 7.38 -4.60 2.11
C ILE A 31 7.22 -3.30 2.90
N GLN A 32 8.28 -2.87 3.59
CA GLN A 32 8.28 -1.64 4.37
C GLN A 32 9.27 -0.64 3.78
N LEU A 33 8.73 0.47 3.26
CA LEU A 33 9.44 1.59 2.63
C LEU A 33 9.40 2.87 3.49
N ARG A 34 9.07 2.75 4.78
CA ARG A 34 9.01 3.90 5.72
C ARG A 34 10.23 4.80 5.62
N ASN A 35 10.00 6.09 5.35
CA ASN A 35 11.02 7.13 5.20
C ASN A 35 12.12 6.74 4.20
N ARG A 36 11.74 6.07 3.10
CA ARG A 36 12.61 5.78 1.96
C ARG A 36 12.28 6.70 0.80
N ASP A 37 13.27 6.93 -0.06
CA ASP A 37 13.10 7.71 -1.28
C ASP A 37 12.42 6.89 -2.38
N ALA A 38 11.19 6.45 -2.12
CA ALA A 38 10.34 5.72 -3.05
C ALA A 38 9.32 6.67 -3.69
N SER A 39 9.09 6.48 -4.98
CA SER A 39 8.17 7.22 -5.84
C SER A 39 7.18 6.26 -6.51
N ASP A 40 6.15 6.80 -7.17
CA ASP A 40 5.14 6.01 -7.87
C ASP A 40 5.76 5.01 -8.88
N ALA A 41 6.86 5.42 -9.53
CA ALA A 41 7.59 4.59 -10.49
C ALA A 41 8.22 3.33 -9.87
N ASP A 42 8.50 3.34 -8.56
CA ASP A 42 9.07 2.18 -7.86
C ASP A 42 7.99 1.12 -7.59
N LEU A 43 6.72 1.54 -7.40
CA LEU A 43 5.61 0.63 -7.13
C LEU A 43 5.23 -0.27 -8.32
N ARG A 44 5.65 0.07 -9.55
CA ARG A 44 5.44 -0.81 -10.72
C ARG A 44 6.02 -2.22 -10.55
N HIS A 45 7.03 -2.37 -9.69
CA HIS A 45 7.68 -3.65 -9.41
C HIS A 45 6.81 -4.59 -8.56
N LEU A 46 5.77 -4.07 -7.88
CA LEU A 46 4.86 -4.86 -7.04
C LEU A 46 4.03 -5.87 -7.85
N TYR A 47 3.73 -5.60 -9.12
CA TYR A 47 2.93 -6.51 -9.95
C TYR A 47 3.56 -7.90 -10.09
N VAL A 48 4.90 -7.97 -10.09
CA VAL A 48 5.63 -9.24 -10.14
C VAL A 48 5.47 -10.05 -8.84
N LEU A 49 5.12 -9.37 -7.74
CA LEU A 49 4.94 -9.92 -6.39
C LEU A 49 3.45 -10.07 -6.03
N ARG A 50 2.53 -9.88 -6.98
CA ARG A 50 1.08 -9.76 -6.73
C ARG A 50 0.45 -10.95 -6.01
N ASP A 51 0.99 -12.15 -6.20
CA ASP A 51 0.43 -13.38 -5.60
C ASP A 51 0.93 -13.64 -4.17
N GLU A 52 1.87 -12.82 -3.66
CA GLU A 52 2.46 -12.95 -2.31
C GLU A 52 2.43 -11.67 -1.47
N LEU A 53 2.25 -10.47 -2.05
CA LEU A 53 2.26 -9.22 -1.28
C LEU A 53 0.97 -9.03 -0.46
N ASP A 54 1.11 -8.89 0.85
CA ASP A 54 -0.01 -8.63 1.77
C ASP A 54 0.09 -7.27 2.47
N VAL A 55 1.29 -6.89 2.90
CA VAL A 55 1.52 -5.61 3.58
C VAL A 55 2.42 -4.70 2.75
N ILE A 56 2.04 -3.43 2.64
CA ILE A 56 2.94 -2.38 2.17
C ILE A 56 2.93 -1.15 3.09
N GLY A 57 4.10 -0.78 3.59
CA GLY A 57 4.28 0.46 4.35
C GLY A 57 4.95 1.53 3.50
N LEU A 58 4.25 2.64 3.26
CA LEU A 58 4.67 3.76 2.42
C LEU A 58 4.82 5.06 3.22
N GLU A 59 4.87 4.98 4.56
CA GLU A 59 4.99 6.17 5.40
C GLU A 59 6.17 7.06 5.00
N GLY A 60 5.92 8.36 4.83
CA GLY A 60 6.98 9.35 4.55
C GLY A 60 7.71 9.14 3.23
N THR A 61 7.07 8.49 2.26
CA THR A 61 7.56 8.34 0.88
C THR A 61 7.00 9.45 -0.03
N ARG A 62 7.45 9.51 -1.28
CA ARG A 62 6.96 10.47 -2.29
C ARG A 62 5.81 9.90 -3.13
N ILE A 63 5.03 8.99 -2.56
CA ILE A 63 3.89 8.37 -3.24
C ILE A 63 2.74 9.38 -3.35
N THR A 64 2.07 9.35 -4.51
CA THR A 64 0.89 10.15 -4.83
C THR A 64 -0.30 9.26 -5.19
N ASP A 65 -1.45 9.88 -5.45
CA ASP A 65 -2.65 9.16 -5.92
C ASP A 65 -2.37 8.29 -7.17
N GLU A 66 -1.48 8.73 -8.07
CA GLU A 66 -1.14 7.95 -9.26
C GLU A 66 -0.47 6.62 -8.91
N GLY A 67 0.44 6.63 -7.92
CA GLY A 67 1.16 5.45 -7.46
C GLY A 67 0.24 4.35 -6.92
N LEU A 68 -0.90 4.72 -6.33
CA LEU A 68 -1.86 3.75 -5.81
C LEU A 68 -2.47 2.85 -6.89
N ASN A 69 -2.43 3.26 -8.17
CA ASN A 69 -2.86 2.38 -9.27
C ASN A 69 -2.04 1.08 -9.34
N HIS A 70 -0.79 1.07 -8.86
CA HIS A 70 0.05 -0.13 -8.80
C HIS A 70 -0.36 -1.10 -7.68
N LEU A 71 -1.21 -0.69 -6.75
CA LEU A 71 -1.78 -1.57 -5.72
C LEU A 71 -2.99 -2.36 -6.24
N ARG A 72 -3.58 -1.94 -7.36
CA ARG A 72 -4.67 -2.66 -8.00
C ARG A 72 -4.18 -4.02 -8.49
N GLY A 73 -4.97 -5.07 -8.23
CA GLY A 73 -4.64 -6.43 -8.67
C GLY A 73 -3.58 -7.12 -7.81
N LEU A 74 -3.37 -6.65 -6.58
CA LEU A 74 -2.64 -7.35 -5.52
C LEU A 74 -3.67 -8.08 -4.63
N PRO A 75 -4.11 -9.31 -5.00
CA PRO A 75 -5.26 -9.99 -4.38
C PRO A 75 -5.08 -10.36 -2.90
N MET A 76 -3.87 -10.27 -2.37
CA MET A 76 -3.55 -10.59 -0.98
C MET A 76 -3.31 -9.33 -0.14
N LEU A 77 -3.34 -8.13 -0.73
CA LEU A 77 -3.02 -6.88 -0.04
C LEU A 77 -4.11 -6.56 0.98
N ASP A 78 -3.75 -6.63 2.27
CA ASP A 78 -4.65 -6.42 3.41
C ASP A 78 -4.31 -5.16 4.20
N ASN A 79 -3.02 -4.80 4.29
CA ASN A 79 -2.56 -3.66 5.09
C ASN A 79 -1.76 -2.65 4.26
N VAL A 80 -2.18 -1.38 4.30
CA VAL A 80 -1.47 -0.26 3.67
C VAL A 80 -1.28 0.87 4.68
N ASP A 81 -0.04 1.32 4.84
CA ASP A 81 0.27 2.54 5.60
C ASP A 81 0.68 3.66 4.63
N LEU A 82 -0.12 4.72 4.56
CA LEU A 82 0.07 5.90 3.71
C LEU A 82 0.38 7.15 4.54
N THR A 83 0.79 6.99 5.79
CA THR A 83 1.05 8.12 6.70
C THR A 83 2.04 9.11 6.09
N ASN A 84 1.77 10.41 6.19
CA ASN A 84 2.69 11.45 5.70
C ASN A 84 3.08 11.25 4.21
N THR A 85 2.08 11.02 3.36
CA THR A 85 2.22 10.95 1.90
C THR A 85 1.28 11.96 1.22
N SER A 86 1.43 12.16 -0.08
CA SER A 86 0.64 13.14 -0.85
C SER A 86 -0.68 12.55 -1.37
N ILE A 87 -1.33 11.71 -0.56
CA ILE A 87 -2.62 11.08 -0.91
C ILE A 87 -3.78 12.03 -0.64
N SER A 88 -4.71 12.08 -1.58
CA SER A 88 -5.96 12.84 -1.51
C SER A 88 -7.18 11.92 -1.64
N ASP A 89 -8.37 12.50 -1.63
CA ASP A 89 -9.62 11.78 -1.88
C ASP A 89 -9.60 11.02 -3.21
N ALA A 90 -8.86 11.49 -4.23
CA ALA A 90 -8.71 10.78 -5.51
C ALA A 90 -7.98 9.43 -5.34
N GLY A 91 -6.99 9.38 -4.45
CA GLY A 91 -6.31 8.14 -4.09
C GLY A 91 -7.23 7.16 -3.36
N LEU A 92 -8.14 7.66 -2.53
CA LEU A 92 -9.12 6.82 -1.83
C LEU A 92 -10.10 6.13 -2.80
N GLU A 93 -10.47 6.76 -3.91
CA GLU A 93 -11.27 6.10 -4.97
C GLU A 93 -10.57 4.88 -5.59
N ILE A 94 -9.24 4.86 -5.56
CA ILE A 94 -8.44 3.72 -6.02
C ILE A 94 -8.43 2.63 -4.94
N LEU A 95 -8.18 2.99 -3.68
CA LEU A 95 -8.18 2.05 -2.55
C LEU A 95 -9.54 1.36 -2.36
N ALA A 96 -10.63 2.09 -2.57
CA ALA A 96 -12.00 1.56 -2.49
C ALA A 96 -12.27 0.39 -3.47
N LYS A 97 -11.42 0.18 -4.48
CA LYS A 97 -11.51 -0.92 -5.46
C LYS A 97 -10.66 -2.14 -5.08
N ILE A 98 -9.99 -2.10 -3.93
CA ILE A 98 -9.13 -3.18 -3.42
C ILE A 98 -9.87 -3.84 -2.25
N GLU A 99 -10.82 -4.72 -2.58
CA GLU A 99 -11.73 -5.36 -1.61
C GLU A 99 -11.03 -6.23 -0.57
N SER A 100 -9.75 -6.56 -0.77
CA SER A 100 -8.94 -7.31 0.18
C SER A 100 -8.40 -6.46 1.34
N LEU A 101 -8.49 -5.13 1.26
CA LEU A 101 -7.97 -4.25 2.32
C LEU A 101 -8.76 -4.44 3.62
N GLU A 102 -8.01 -4.70 4.70
CA GLU A 102 -8.51 -4.82 6.06
C GLU A 102 -8.03 -3.66 6.94
N TYR A 103 -6.93 -3.00 6.59
CA TYR A 103 -6.35 -1.89 7.36
C TYR A 103 -5.71 -0.82 6.48
N ILE A 104 -6.08 0.45 6.69
CA ILE A 104 -5.50 1.60 6.01
C ILE A 104 -5.16 2.68 7.04
N HIS A 105 -3.90 3.15 7.04
CA HIS A 105 -3.47 4.29 7.85
C HIS A 105 -3.26 5.53 6.95
N LEU A 106 -3.97 6.62 7.25
CA LEU A 106 -4.06 7.85 6.44
C LEU A 106 -3.62 9.11 7.20
N ALA A 107 -2.99 8.98 8.37
CA ALA A 107 -2.58 10.13 9.16
C ALA A 107 -1.68 11.09 8.38
N SER A 108 -1.87 12.40 8.56
CA SER A 108 -1.07 13.44 7.90
C SER A 108 -1.07 13.34 6.36
N THR A 109 -2.22 12.99 5.77
CA THR A 109 -2.47 13.05 4.32
C THR A 109 -3.41 14.21 3.98
N ALA A 110 -3.65 14.46 2.69
CA ALA A 110 -4.57 15.51 2.22
C ALA A 110 -6.02 15.03 2.09
N VAL A 111 -6.36 13.88 2.66
CA VAL A 111 -7.71 13.31 2.62
C VAL A 111 -8.67 14.11 3.50
N THR A 112 -9.93 14.16 3.09
CA THR A 112 -11.00 14.86 3.80
C THR A 112 -11.88 13.89 4.59
N ALA A 113 -12.66 14.42 5.54
CA ALA A 113 -13.68 13.63 6.24
C ALA A 113 -14.69 12.98 5.28
N GLU A 114 -15.03 13.67 4.18
CA GLU A 114 -15.94 13.13 3.17
C GLU A 114 -15.31 11.96 2.40
N GLY A 115 -14.02 12.10 2.04
CA GLY A 115 -13.25 11.03 1.41
C GLY A 115 -13.17 9.76 2.27
N VAL A 116 -12.85 9.93 3.56
CA VAL A 116 -12.81 8.82 4.53
C VAL A 116 -14.18 8.17 4.68
N ALA A 117 -15.25 8.95 4.85
CA ALA A 117 -16.60 8.41 4.96
C ALA A 117 -17.02 7.60 3.71
N ARG A 118 -16.65 8.06 2.50
CA ARG A 118 -16.88 7.30 1.26
C ARG A 118 -16.08 6.00 1.22
N LEU A 119 -14.81 6.04 1.65
CA LEU A 119 -13.96 4.85 1.71
C LEU A 119 -14.49 3.80 2.70
N GLU A 120 -14.86 4.22 3.91
CA GLU A 120 -15.45 3.33 4.92
C GLU A 120 -16.77 2.73 4.45
N ASN A 121 -17.59 3.50 3.70
CA ASN A 121 -18.81 2.96 3.11
C ASN A 121 -18.52 1.90 2.02
N ALA A 122 -17.48 2.10 1.22
CA ALA A 122 -17.07 1.16 0.17
C ALA A 122 -16.41 -0.10 0.75
N LEU A 123 -15.67 0.03 1.85
CA LEU A 123 -14.95 -1.05 2.52
C LEU A 123 -15.39 -1.17 3.99
N PRO A 124 -16.64 -1.61 4.28
CA PRO A 124 -17.23 -1.56 5.63
C PRO A 124 -16.57 -2.49 6.67
N LYS A 125 -15.62 -3.31 6.25
CA LYS A 125 -14.83 -4.19 7.13
C LYS A 125 -13.38 -3.73 7.30
N CYS A 126 -12.94 -2.74 6.51
CA CYS A 126 -11.61 -2.19 6.59
C CYS A 126 -11.54 -1.22 7.76
N GLU A 127 -10.56 -1.41 8.64
CA GLU A 127 -10.22 -0.43 9.66
C GLU A 127 -9.48 0.73 8.98
N VAL A 128 -10.02 1.94 9.12
CA VAL A 128 -9.41 3.16 8.59
C VAL A 128 -8.96 4.01 9.77
N VAL A 129 -7.65 4.26 9.85
CA VAL A 129 -7.05 5.14 10.85
C VAL A 129 -6.70 6.47 10.20
N TRP A 130 -7.35 7.54 10.65
CA TRP A 130 -7.17 8.89 10.15
C TRP A 130 -7.18 9.88 11.33
N ASP A 131 -6.30 10.89 11.30
CA ASP A 131 -6.08 11.83 12.40
C ASP A 131 -6.94 13.10 12.33
N GLY A 132 -7.69 13.28 11.24
CA GLY A 132 -8.50 14.47 11.01
C GLY A 132 -7.67 15.64 10.50
N THR A 133 -8.15 16.32 9.46
CA THR A 133 -7.61 17.60 8.97
C THR A 133 -8.58 18.74 9.23
#